data_AF-A0A425VRG9-F1
#
_entry.id   AF-A0A425VRG9-F1
#
_cell.length_a   1.000
_cell.length_b   1.000
_cell.length_c   1.000
_cell.angle_alpha   90.00
_cell.angle_beta   90.00
_cell.angle_gamma   90.00
#
_symmetry.space_group_name_H-M   'P 1'
#
loop_
_entity.id
_entity.type
_entity.pdbx_description
1 polymer ?
#
loop_
_entity_poly.entity_id
_entity_poly.type
_entity_poly.pdbx_seq_one_letter_code
_entity_poly.pdbx_strand_id
1 'polypeptide(L)'
;MAEFIVAIELGSSKIMGIAGKKNLDGSISVNAVVKEDASQCIRKGVVYNIDKTGQCLTNIINKLKKQLKHEITHVYVGVGGQSIRSVKNVIVKELPADTIISSDMINELMDANRDMSYPEQEILDAATQEYKVDNQDSIDPVGIKANHLEGNFLNILWRKSFYDNLNSCFEKAGIAIAEMYLAPLALADSVLTENEKRGGCVLVDLGAETTTVSVYYKNILRHLAVLPLGGANITKDIASLQMEEKDAEKLKLTYGSAYTDDNDIDNNLSYTVTDDYSVESRKLISIIEARVEEIIENIIYQIPAEFADKLLGGFILTGGGSNMKNIERAFRNHSHVDKIRIAKFVTQTINASNADINAKNGTMNTILGLVAKGDINCAGAPINPDQKLFEDTTKTTTATTSDLHKEPRKLTEIGQGVVLTAAEKEKAEAERRRIEEEERKRREEEEEKRKQEEEEKRKNSFWGKFSRKVKEFGGSILEPEE
;
A
#
# COMPACT_ATOMS: atom_id res chain seq x y z
N MET A 1 15.47 18.46 -21.93
CA MET A 1 15.01 18.79 -20.56
C MET A 1 15.63 17.78 -19.61
N ALA A 2 15.97 18.18 -18.39
CA ALA A 2 16.36 17.20 -17.38
C ALA A 2 15.20 16.24 -17.13
N GLU A 3 15.52 14.98 -16.86
CA GLU A 3 14.55 13.92 -16.71
C GLU A 3 14.98 13.03 -15.56
N PHE A 4 14.24 13.11 -14.45
CA PHE A 4 14.43 12.26 -13.29
C PHE A 4 13.13 12.14 -12.50
N ILE A 5 12.99 11.00 -11.85
CA ILE A 5 11.97 10.70 -10.85
C ILE A 5 12.56 10.98 -9.47
N VAL A 6 11.80 11.62 -8.59
CA VAL A 6 12.16 11.79 -7.17
C VAL A 6 11.19 10.99 -6.31
N ALA A 7 11.70 10.13 -5.44
CA ALA A 7 10.91 9.37 -4.48
C ALA A 7 11.37 9.65 -3.04
N ILE A 8 10.42 9.68 -2.12
CA ILE A 8 10.65 9.85 -0.68
C ILE A 8 10.06 8.67 0.08
N GLU A 9 10.87 8.06 0.94
CA GLU A 9 10.46 7.01 1.88
C GLU A 9 10.55 7.53 3.31
N LEU A 10 9.46 7.37 4.07
CA LEU A 10 9.33 7.81 5.46
C LEU A 10 9.57 6.64 6.43
N GLY A 11 10.84 6.32 6.69
CA GLY A 11 11.20 5.29 7.66
C GLY A 11 11.33 5.84 9.09
N SER A 12 11.04 5.01 10.10
CA SER A 12 11.22 5.37 11.52
C SER A 12 12.66 5.72 11.90
N SER A 13 13.66 5.07 11.28
CA SER A 13 15.06 5.37 11.56
C SER A 13 15.58 6.54 10.72
N LYS A 14 15.10 6.69 9.49
CA LYS A 14 15.57 7.69 8.54
C LYS A 14 14.48 8.00 7.51
N ILE A 15 14.39 9.28 7.14
CA ILE A 15 13.64 9.70 5.94
C ILE A 15 14.65 9.74 4.80
N MET A 16 14.29 9.16 3.67
CA MET A 16 15.19 9.01 2.53
C MET A 16 14.58 9.63 1.29
N GLY A 17 15.38 10.41 0.57
CA GLY A 17 15.04 10.93 -0.75
C GLY A 17 16.01 10.37 -1.79
N ILE A 18 15.49 9.91 -2.91
CA ILE A 18 16.28 9.43 -4.04
C ILE A 18 15.82 10.13 -5.31
N ALA A 19 16.76 10.40 -6.20
CA ALA A 19 16.47 10.83 -7.55
C ALA A 19 17.15 9.91 -8.56
N GLY A 20 16.41 9.44 -9.56
CA GLY A 20 16.93 8.56 -10.59
C GLY A 20 16.20 8.69 -11.92
N LYS A 21 16.84 8.24 -12.99
CA LYS A 21 16.30 8.22 -14.34
C LYS A 21 16.00 6.78 -14.77
N LYS A 22 14.79 6.54 -15.26
CA LYS A 22 14.43 5.30 -15.95
C LYS A 22 14.96 5.37 -17.39
N ASN A 23 15.74 4.36 -17.77
CA ASN A 23 16.30 4.24 -19.11
C ASN A 23 15.35 3.43 -20.00
N LEU A 24 15.51 3.55 -21.32
CA LEU A 24 14.67 2.85 -22.31
C LEU A 24 14.78 1.32 -22.24
N ASP A 25 15.89 0.80 -21.70
CA ASP A 25 16.12 -0.63 -21.49
C ASP A 25 15.49 -1.17 -20.19
N GLY A 26 14.77 -0.32 -19.44
CA GLY A 26 14.16 -0.66 -18.16
C GLY A 26 15.10 -0.56 -16.95
N SER A 27 16.39 -0.24 -17.15
CA SER A 27 17.30 0.02 -16.04
C SER A 27 17.07 1.39 -15.39
N ILE A 28 17.51 1.57 -14.16
CA ILE A 28 17.39 2.83 -13.42
C ILE A 28 18.78 3.37 -13.11
N SER A 29 19.09 4.57 -13.58
CA SER A 29 20.31 5.30 -13.23
C SER A 29 20.04 6.23 -12.05
N VAL A 30 20.68 6.00 -10.91
CA VAL A 30 20.48 6.82 -9.71
C VAL A 30 21.43 8.01 -9.72
N ASN A 31 20.86 9.21 -9.62
CA ASN A 31 21.58 10.47 -9.69
C ASN A 31 21.94 11.03 -8.30
N ALA A 32 21.05 10.87 -7.32
CA ALA A 32 21.22 11.45 -5.99
C ALA A 32 20.51 10.61 -4.92
N VAL A 33 21.09 10.57 -3.72
CA VAL A 33 20.49 9.96 -2.52
C VAL A 33 20.76 10.88 -1.34
N VAL A 34 19.72 11.15 -0.55
CA VAL A 34 19.79 11.96 0.67
C VAL A 34 19.08 11.23 1.79
N LYS A 35 19.62 11.34 3.00
CA LYS A 35 19.06 10.75 4.22
C LYS A 35 19.02 11.81 5.31
N GLU A 36 17.96 11.81 6.10
CA GLU A 36 17.83 12.57 7.35
C GLU A 36 17.46 11.61 8.48
N ASP A 37 17.91 11.91 9.69
CA ASP A 37 17.47 11.20 10.89
C ASP A 37 15.95 11.41 11.09
N ALA A 38 15.24 10.33 11.43
CA ALA A 38 13.79 10.36 11.58
C ALA A 38 13.31 10.16 13.02
N SER A 39 14.22 10.01 13.99
CA SER A 39 13.89 9.63 15.37
C SER A 39 12.89 10.58 16.04
N GLN A 40 12.90 11.86 15.66
CA GLN A 40 12.01 12.88 16.17
C GLN A 40 10.80 13.17 15.25
N CYS A 41 10.75 12.54 14.08
CA CYS A 41 9.79 12.82 13.01
C CYS A 41 8.76 11.71 12.88
N ILE A 42 9.24 10.47 12.75
CA ILE A 42 8.45 9.29 12.41
C ILE A 42 8.53 8.28 13.55
N ARG A 43 7.38 7.74 13.97
CA ARG A 43 7.30 6.61 14.91
C ARG A 43 6.44 5.51 14.33
N LYS A 44 6.94 4.29 14.38
CA LYS A 44 6.34 3.07 13.81
C LYS A 44 5.84 3.26 12.36
N GLY A 45 6.63 3.97 11.55
CA GLY A 45 6.32 4.31 10.15
C GLY A 45 5.22 5.37 9.96
N VAL A 46 4.86 6.11 11.01
CA VAL A 46 3.81 7.15 11.00
C VAL A 46 4.39 8.49 11.40
N VAL A 47 3.91 9.57 10.79
CA VAL A 47 4.24 10.94 11.21
C VAL A 47 3.87 11.14 12.68
N TYR A 48 4.88 11.31 13.53
CA TYR A 48 4.74 11.59 14.94
C TYR A 48 4.77 13.09 15.23
N ASN A 49 5.60 13.84 14.50
CA ASN A 49 5.72 15.29 14.65
C ASN A 49 5.69 15.95 13.26
N ILE A 50 4.62 16.70 12.98
CA ILE A 50 4.39 17.33 11.68
C ILE A 50 5.46 18.38 11.35
N ASP A 51 5.83 19.23 12.31
CA ASP A 51 6.78 20.32 12.07
C ASP A 51 8.19 19.80 11.81
N LYS A 52 8.66 18.85 12.63
CA LYS A 52 9.97 18.21 12.45
C LYS A 52 10.02 17.40 11.16
N THR A 53 8.94 16.70 10.81
CA THR A 53 8.86 15.97 9.54
C THR A 53 8.91 16.93 8.36
N GLY A 54 8.16 18.02 8.39
CA GLY A 54 8.21 19.07 7.37
C GLY A 54 9.62 19.67 7.21
N GLN A 55 10.32 19.93 8.32
CA GLN A 55 11.71 20.41 8.28
C GLN A 55 12.67 19.39 7.66
N CYS A 56 12.57 18.11 8.03
CA CYS A 56 13.37 17.05 7.42
C CYS A 56 13.10 16.92 5.91
N LEU A 57 11.83 17.01 5.48
CA LEU A 57 11.46 16.97 4.07
C LEU A 57 12.08 18.17 3.32
N THR A 58 11.96 19.39 3.85
CA THR A 58 12.60 20.59 3.28
C THR A 58 14.11 20.39 3.12
N ASN A 59 14.77 19.83 4.12
CA ASN A 59 16.21 19.55 4.07
C ASN A 59 16.55 18.53 2.97
N ILE A 60 15.78 17.45 2.86
CA ILE A 60 15.97 16.43 1.81
C ILE A 60 15.82 17.04 0.43
N ILE A 61 14.73 17.78 0.20
CA ILE A 61 14.45 18.42 -1.09
C ILE A 61 15.56 19.41 -1.46
N ASN A 62 16.01 20.25 -0.53
CA ASN A 62 17.09 21.21 -0.78
C ASN A 62 18.42 20.52 -1.11
N LYS A 63 18.76 19.43 -0.41
CA LYS A 63 19.96 18.65 -0.68
C LYS A 63 19.89 17.95 -2.04
N LEU A 64 18.72 17.41 -2.42
CA LEU A 64 18.50 16.81 -3.74
C LEU A 64 18.62 17.86 -4.85
N LYS A 65 17.94 19.01 -4.72
CA LYS A 65 18.05 20.14 -5.67
C LYS A 65 19.51 20.56 -5.90
N LYS A 66 20.30 20.66 -4.83
CA LYS A 66 21.72 20.99 -4.90
C LYS A 66 22.55 19.94 -5.65
N GLN A 67 22.29 18.65 -5.44
CA GLN A 67 23.00 17.57 -6.15
C GLN A 67 22.60 17.48 -7.63
N LEU A 68 21.30 17.71 -7.93
CA LEU A 68 20.73 17.61 -9.28
C LEU A 68 20.91 18.88 -10.12
N LYS A 69 21.17 20.02 -9.47
CA LYS A 69 21.24 21.37 -10.07
C LYS A 69 19.96 21.78 -10.81
N HIS A 70 18.83 21.26 -10.37
CA HIS A 70 17.50 21.54 -10.91
C HIS A 70 16.51 21.68 -9.77
N GLU A 71 15.48 22.49 -9.98
CA GLU A 71 14.30 22.51 -9.14
C GLU A 71 13.61 21.13 -9.16
N ILE A 72 12.87 20.84 -8.11
CA ILE A 72 12.04 19.63 -7.99
C ILE A 72 10.61 20.13 -7.84
N THR A 73 9.76 19.79 -8.79
CA THR A 73 8.38 20.28 -8.84
C THR A 73 7.43 19.40 -8.03
N HIS A 74 7.70 18.09 -7.97
CA HIS A 74 6.88 17.11 -7.28
C HIS A 74 7.66 15.84 -6.99
N VAL A 75 7.14 15.00 -6.10
CA VAL A 75 7.76 13.75 -5.66
C VAL A 75 6.77 12.61 -5.51
N TYR A 76 7.27 11.38 -5.63
CA TYR A 76 6.58 10.16 -5.25
C TYR A 76 6.81 9.86 -3.77
N VAL A 77 5.81 9.35 -3.08
CA VAL A 77 5.89 9.08 -1.63
C VAL A 77 5.50 7.65 -1.33
N GLY A 78 6.37 6.94 -0.62
CA GLY A 78 6.05 5.63 -0.05
C GLY A 78 5.36 5.79 1.29
N VAL A 79 4.14 5.27 1.40
CA VAL A 79 3.37 5.24 2.64
C VAL A 79 3.35 3.84 3.23
N GLY A 80 3.60 3.77 4.53
CA GLY A 80 3.79 2.53 5.28
C GLY A 80 3.30 2.67 6.72
N GLY A 81 3.84 1.84 7.60
CA GLY A 81 3.69 2.00 9.04
C GLY A 81 2.44 1.39 9.66
N GLN A 82 2.39 1.48 10.98
CA GLN A 82 1.51 0.66 11.84
C GLN A 82 0.00 0.77 11.55
N SER A 83 -0.49 1.80 10.86
CA SER A 83 -1.91 1.87 10.49
C SER A 83 -2.34 0.87 9.43
N ILE A 84 -1.40 0.38 8.62
CA ILE A 84 -1.76 -0.41 7.44
C ILE A 84 -2.07 -1.84 7.88
N ARG A 85 -3.28 -2.29 7.55
CA ARG A 85 -3.70 -3.68 7.75
C ARG A 85 -4.71 -4.08 6.68
N SER A 86 -4.72 -5.35 6.32
CA SER A 86 -5.78 -5.90 5.48
C SER A 86 -6.93 -6.45 6.31
N VAL A 87 -8.15 -6.31 5.80
CA VAL A 87 -9.38 -6.91 6.34
C VAL A 87 -10.10 -7.60 5.19
N LYS A 88 -10.48 -8.87 5.38
CA LYS A 88 -11.32 -9.57 4.42
C LYS A 88 -12.73 -9.02 4.45
N ASN A 89 -13.32 -8.86 3.27
CA ASN A 89 -14.71 -8.47 3.13
C ASN A 89 -15.37 -9.32 2.06
N VAL A 90 -16.63 -9.69 2.32
CA VAL A 90 -17.40 -10.57 1.44
C VAL A 90 -18.70 -9.84 1.11
N ILE A 91 -18.97 -9.64 -0.17
CA ILE A 91 -20.23 -9.09 -0.65
C ILE A 91 -20.99 -10.20 -1.37
N VAL A 92 -22.26 -10.39 -1.00
CA VAL A 92 -23.10 -11.45 -1.56
C VAL A 92 -24.27 -10.82 -2.32
N LYS A 93 -24.57 -11.38 -3.49
CA LYS A 93 -25.72 -11.03 -4.32
C LYS A 93 -26.48 -12.29 -4.72
N GLU A 94 -27.75 -12.36 -4.32
CA GLU A 94 -28.70 -13.38 -4.78
C GLU A 94 -29.24 -12.97 -6.15
N LEU A 95 -29.24 -13.91 -7.09
CA LEU A 95 -29.64 -13.72 -8.47
C LEU A 95 -30.88 -14.55 -8.79
N PRO A 96 -31.77 -14.07 -9.68
CA PRO A 96 -32.86 -14.89 -10.21
C PRO A 96 -32.34 -16.19 -10.84
N ALA A 97 -33.19 -17.21 -10.90
CA ALA A 97 -32.83 -18.50 -11.49
C ALA A 97 -32.28 -18.34 -12.93
N ASP A 98 -31.21 -19.07 -13.24
CA ASP A 98 -30.56 -19.09 -14.56
C ASP A 98 -29.97 -17.74 -15.02
N THR A 99 -29.73 -16.81 -14.10
CA THR A 99 -29.12 -15.50 -14.44
C THR A 99 -27.70 -15.69 -14.94
N ILE A 100 -27.38 -15.08 -16.08
CA ILE A 100 -26.01 -15.00 -16.58
C ILE A 100 -25.35 -13.78 -15.95
N ILE A 101 -24.22 -14.00 -15.28
CA ILE A 101 -23.46 -12.93 -14.62
C ILE A 101 -22.92 -11.96 -15.68
N SER A 102 -23.24 -10.67 -15.53
CA SER A 102 -22.73 -9.60 -16.37
C SER A 102 -21.55 -8.87 -15.72
N SER A 103 -20.78 -8.12 -16.51
CA SER A 103 -19.73 -7.23 -15.98
C SER A 103 -20.30 -6.19 -15.02
N ASP A 104 -21.53 -5.70 -15.24
CA ASP A 104 -22.17 -4.73 -14.35
C ASP A 104 -22.43 -5.32 -12.97
N MET A 105 -22.84 -6.59 -12.87
CA MET A 105 -23.01 -7.26 -11.57
C MET A 105 -21.69 -7.36 -10.80
N ILE A 106 -20.56 -7.51 -11.50
CA ILE A 106 -19.23 -7.52 -10.89
C ILE A 106 -18.83 -6.13 -10.41
N ASN A 107 -19.09 -5.11 -11.22
CA ASN A 107 -18.88 -3.72 -10.82
C ASN A 107 -19.70 -3.37 -9.57
N GLU A 108 -20.97 -3.79 -9.49
CA GLU A 108 -21.82 -3.58 -8.32
C GLU A 108 -21.23 -4.21 -7.04
N LEU A 109 -20.65 -5.42 -7.11
CA LEU A 109 -19.97 -6.04 -5.96
C LEU A 109 -18.74 -5.26 -5.53
N MET A 110 -17.93 -4.80 -6.49
CA MET A 110 -16.75 -3.98 -6.24
C MET A 110 -17.13 -2.63 -5.62
N ASP A 111 -18.23 -2.04 -6.07
CA ASP A 111 -18.75 -0.77 -5.58
C ASP A 111 -19.28 -0.92 -4.15
N ALA A 112 -20.11 -1.93 -3.89
CA ALA A 112 -20.57 -2.26 -2.54
C ALA A 112 -19.40 -2.51 -1.55
N ASN A 113 -18.31 -3.15 -2.02
CA ASN A 113 -17.12 -3.32 -1.19
C ASN A 113 -16.40 -2.00 -0.89
N ARG A 114 -16.33 -1.08 -1.86
CA ARG A 114 -15.70 0.25 -1.69
C ARG A 114 -16.48 1.15 -0.73
N ASP A 115 -17.80 0.96 -0.66
CA ASP A 115 -18.68 1.73 0.22
C ASP A 115 -18.71 1.21 1.66
N MET A 116 -17.97 0.12 1.94
CA MET A 116 -17.83 -0.39 3.31
C MET A 116 -17.17 0.65 4.21
N SER A 117 -17.87 0.99 5.30
CA SER A 117 -17.36 1.89 6.32
C SER A 117 -16.61 1.13 7.41
N TYR A 118 -15.48 1.69 7.83
CA TYR A 118 -14.69 1.19 8.94
C TYR A 118 -14.48 2.33 9.95
N PRO A 119 -14.75 2.14 11.25
CA PRO A 119 -14.57 3.20 12.24
C PRO A 119 -13.14 3.76 12.24
N GLU A 120 -12.98 5.07 12.09
CA GLU A 120 -11.69 5.79 12.04
C GLU A 120 -10.71 5.36 10.94
N GLN A 121 -11.14 4.48 10.03
CA GLN A 121 -10.34 3.92 8.96
C GLN A 121 -10.99 4.15 7.61
N GLU A 122 -10.17 4.15 6.56
CA GLU A 122 -10.66 4.16 5.19
C GLU A 122 -9.92 3.11 4.36
N ILE A 123 -10.57 2.67 3.29
CA ILE A 123 -10.02 1.73 2.32
C ILE A 123 -9.03 2.50 1.43
N LEU A 124 -7.77 2.08 1.47
CA LEU A 124 -6.70 2.58 0.59
C LEU A 124 -6.70 1.91 -0.76
N ASP A 125 -6.88 0.59 -0.74
CA ASP A 125 -6.86 -0.28 -1.91
C ASP A 125 -7.64 -1.56 -1.56
N ALA A 126 -8.11 -2.29 -2.56
CA ALA A 126 -8.82 -3.55 -2.39
C ALA A 126 -8.34 -4.57 -3.41
N ALA A 127 -7.75 -5.67 -2.93
CA ALA A 127 -7.39 -6.78 -3.78
C ALA A 127 -8.57 -7.74 -3.94
N THR A 128 -9.10 -7.84 -5.15
CA THR A 128 -10.09 -8.87 -5.51
C THR A 128 -9.48 -10.26 -5.35
N GLN A 129 -10.17 -11.13 -4.63
CA GLN A 129 -9.81 -12.53 -4.43
C GLN A 129 -10.56 -13.38 -5.48
N GLU A 130 -10.95 -14.60 -5.15
CA GLU A 130 -11.86 -15.41 -5.97
C GLU A 130 -13.31 -14.96 -5.80
N TYR A 131 -14.07 -14.91 -6.89
CA TYR A 131 -15.52 -14.89 -6.82
C TYR A 131 -16.01 -16.30 -6.51
N LYS A 132 -17.11 -16.42 -5.79
CA LYS A 132 -17.78 -17.70 -5.59
C LYS A 132 -19.13 -17.67 -6.28
N VAL A 133 -19.26 -18.53 -7.29
CA VAL A 133 -20.43 -18.66 -8.14
C VAL A 133 -21.16 -19.92 -7.69
N ASP A 134 -22.31 -19.74 -7.06
CA ASP A 134 -22.99 -20.72 -6.22
C ASP A 134 -22.05 -21.30 -5.15
N ASN A 135 -21.37 -22.43 -5.44
CA ASN A 135 -20.41 -23.08 -4.54
C ASN A 135 -19.06 -23.38 -5.19
N GLN A 136 -18.76 -22.74 -6.33
CA GLN A 136 -17.51 -22.93 -7.06
C GLN A 136 -16.73 -21.62 -7.15
N ASP A 137 -15.42 -21.69 -6.89
CA ASP A 137 -14.52 -20.54 -7.04
C ASP A 137 -14.30 -20.24 -8.53
N SER A 138 -14.38 -18.96 -8.91
CA SER A 138 -14.07 -18.46 -10.25
C SER A 138 -13.26 -17.16 -10.16
N ILE A 139 -12.27 -17.01 -11.03
CA ILE A 139 -11.48 -15.78 -11.17
C ILE A 139 -12.20 -14.79 -12.10
N ASP A 140 -12.90 -15.31 -13.11
CA ASP A 140 -13.69 -14.53 -14.07
C ASP A 140 -15.11 -15.13 -14.14
N PRO A 141 -16.05 -14.60 -13.35
CA PRO A 141 -17.39 -15.13 -13.26
C PRO A 141 -18.32 -14.67 -14.40
N VAL A 142 -17.89 -13.73 -15.26
CA VAL A 142 -18.75 -13.17 -16.31
C VAL A 142 -19.12 -14.24 -17.35
N GLY A 143 -20.40 -14.29 -17.71
CA GLY A 143 -20.94 -15.28 -18.65
C GLY A 143 -21.32 -16.62 -18.01
N ILE A 144 -21.04 -16.83 -16.71
CA ILE A 144 -21.45 -18.03 -15.98
C ILE A 144 -22.90 -17.87 -15.49
N LYS A 145 -23.69 -18.94 -15.59
CA LYS A 145 -25.03 -18.98 -14.99
C LYS A 145 -24.94 -19.23 -13.50
N ALA A 146 -25.66 -18.44 -12.70
CA ALA A 146 -25.62 -18.56 -11.25
C ALA A 146 -26.90 -18.03 -10.62
N ASN A 147 -27.21 -18.58 -9.45
CA ASN A 147 -28.27 -18.07 -8.59
C ASN A 147 -27.69 -17.33 -7.39
N HIS A 148 -26.41 -17.56 -7.07
CA HIS A 148 -25.70 -16.91 -5.99
C HIS A 148 -24.33 -16.45 -6.48
N LEU A 149 -23.98 -15.20 -6.20
CA LEU A 149 -22.70 -14.61 -6.56
C LEU A 149 -22.10 -13.91 -5.35
N GLU A 150 -20.90 -14.34 -4.98
CA GLU A 150 -20.14 -13.82 -3.86
C GLU A 150 -18.82 -13.21 -4.38
N GLY A 151 -18.57 -11.95 -4.02
CA GLY A 151 -17.31 -11.25 -4.26
C GLY A 151 -16.47 -11.24 -2.99
N ASN A 152 -15.32 -11.92 -3.02
CA ASN A 152 -14.34 -11.89 -1.93
C ASN A 152 -13.29 -10.81 -2.19
N PHE A 153 -13.08 -9.95 -1.20
CA PHE A 153 -12.16 -8.83 -1.27
C PHE A 153 -11.22 -8.81 -0.07
N LEU A 154 -10.01 -8.32 -0.29
CA LEU A 154 -9.07 -7.99 0.76
C LEU A 154 -8.86 -6.47 0.77
N ASN A 155 -9.53 -5.80 1.69
CA ASN A 155 -9.48 -4.35 1.84
C ASN A 155 -8.24 -3.97 2.64
N ILE A 156 -7.39 -3.14 2.06
CA ILE A 156 -6.23 -2.56 2.73
C ILE A 156 -6.69 -1.26 3.38
N LEU A 157 -6.65 -1.22 4.70
CA LEU A 157 -7.13 -0.11 5.51
C LEU A 157 -5.97 0.69 6.09
N TRP A 158 -6.21 1.97 6.33
CA TRP A 158 -5.36 2.80 7.20
C TRP A 158 -6.20 3.76 8.04
N ARG A 159 -5.54 4.56 8.90
CA ARG A 159 -6.22 5.61 9.68
C ARG A 159 -6.26 6.90 8.88
N LYS A 160 -7.43 7.52 8.79
CA LYS A 160 -7.63 8.78 8.05
C LYS A 160 -6.67 9.90 8.51
N SER A 161 -6.44 10.01 9.81
CA SER A 161 -5.53 11.02 10.37
C SER A 161 -4.09 10.93 9.86
N PHE A 162 -3.66 9.77 9.37
CA PHE A 162 -2.29 9.61 8.87
C PHE A 162 -2.13 10.25 7.50
N TYR A 163 -3.17 10.16 6.65
CA TYR A 163 -3.22 10.89 5.39
C TYR A 163 -3.10 12.40 5.60
N ASP A 164 -3.93 12.92 6.51
CA ASP A 164 -4.02 14.35 6.79
C ASP A 164 -2.70 14.90 7.33
N ASN A 165 -2.09 14.17 8.28
CA ASN A 165 -0.79 14.51 8.84
C ASN A 165 0.32 14.47 7.78
N LEU A 166 0.30 13.47 6.90
CA LEU A 166 1.27 13.33 5.82
C LEU A 166 1.17 14.50 4.84
N ASN A 167 -0.02 14.80 4.32
CA ASN A 167 -0.22 15.93 3.42
C ASN A 167 0.20 17.26 4.06
N SER A 168 -0.11 17.46 5.35
CA SER A 168 0.32 18.65 6.10
C SER A 168 1.85 18.80 6.15
N CYS A 169 2.59 17.69 6.23
CA CYS A 169 4.06 17.73 6.19
C CYS A 169 4.60 18.16 4.84
N PHE A 170 4.02 17.65 3.75
CA PHE A 170 4.45 17.97 2.38
C PHE A 170 4.06 19.40 1.98
N GLU A 171 2.88 19.87 2.40
CA GLU A 171 2.46 21.26 2.24
C GLU A 171 3.42 22.21 2.96
N LYS A 172 3.78 21.91 4.22
CA LYS A 172 4.79 22.68 4.98
C LYS A 172 6.17 22.66 4.31
N ALA A 173 6.53 21.57 3.65
CA ALA A 173 7.79 21.47 2.90
C ALA A 173 7.74 22.17 1.53
N GLY A 174 6.57 22.66 1.10
CA GLY A 174 6.40 23.35 -0.18
C GLY A 174 6.67 22.46 -1.39
N ILE A 175 6.40 21.15 -1.28
CA ILE A 175 6.63 20.19 -2.36
C ILE A 175 5.38 19.36 -2.62
N ALA A 176 4.95 19.32 -3.88
CA ALA A 176 3.78 18.56 -4.26
C ALA A 176 4.06 17.06 -4.38
N ILE A 177 3.00 16.29 -4.19
CA ILE A 177 3.03 14.83 -4.29
C ILE A 177 2.47 14.45 -5.66
N ALA A 178 3.31 13.86 -6.50
CA ALA A 178 2.87 13.27 -7.76
C ALA A 178 1.96 12.08 -7.47
N GLU A 179 2.41 11.15 -6.63
CA GLU A 179 1.62 9.99 -6.24
C GLU A 179 2.11 9.40 -4.91
N MET A 180 1.17 8.82 -4.17
CA MET A 180 1.46 8.04 -2.97
C MET A 180 1.30 6.55 -3.29
N TYR A 181 2.29 5.74 -2.92
CA TYR A 181 2.26 4.29 -3.07
C TYR A 181 2.29 3.60 -1.73
N LEU A 182 1.49 2.54 -1.58
CA LEU A 182 1.65 1.54 -0.53
C LEU A 182 3.05 0.93 -0.64
N ALA A 183 3.95 1.34 0.26
CA ALA A 183 5.33 0.90 0.30
C ALA A 183 5.47 -0.63 0.31
N PRO A 184 4.64 -1.42 1.04
CA PRO A 184 4.73 -2.88 1.03
C PRO A 184 4.45 -3.50 -0.34
N LEU A 185 3.56 -2.89 -1.14
CA LEU A 185 3.20 -3.39 -2.47
C LEU A 185 4.28 -3.00 -3.49
N ALA A 186 4.77 -1.75 -3.43
CA ALA A 186 5.90 -1.31 -4.25
C ALA A 186 7.16 -2.15 -3.98
N LEU A 187 7.43 -2.46 -2.72
CA LEU A 187 8.52 -3.35 -2.31
C LEU A 187 8.34 -4.75 -2.88
N ALA A 188 7.15 -5.34 -2.74
CA ALA A 188 6.85 -6.67 -3.25
C ALA A 188 7.06 -6.81 -4.76
N ASP A 189 6.67 -5.79 -5.53
CA ASP A 189 6.88 -5.76 -6.98
C ASP A 189 8.36 -5.69 -7.37
N SER A 190 9.19 -5.09 -6.53
CA SER A 190 10.61 -4.96 -6.78
C SER A 190 11.47 -6.11 -6.28
N VAL A 191 11.01 -6.91 -5.31
CA VAL A 191 11.86 -7.95 -4.68
C VAL A 191 11.37 -9.38 -4.88
N LEU A 192 10.08 -9.58 -5.17
CA LEU A 192 9.53 -10.91 -5.40
C LEU A 192 9.58 -11.24 -6.89
N THR A 193 9.90 -12.49 -7.17
CA THR A 193 9.74 -13.08 -8.50
C THR A 193 8.29 -13.50 -8.72
N GLU A 194 7.86 -13.60 -9.98
CA GLU A 194 6.53 -14.13 -10.32
C GLU A 194 6.33 -15.55 -9.80
N ASN A 195 7.38 -16.38 -9.78
CA ASN A 195 7.29 -17.74 -9.28
C ASN A 195 7.04 -17.79 -7.77
N GLU A 196 7.64 -16.88 -7.00
CA GLU A 196 7.39 -16.77 -5.56
C GLU A 196 5.97 -16.28 -5.27
N LYS A 197 5.49 -15.27 -5.99
CA LYS A 197 4.11 -14.77 -5.85
C LYS A 197 3.07 -15.83 -6.27
N ARG A 198 3.35 -16.58 -7.34
CA ARG A 198 2.45 -17.62 -7.87
C ARG A 198 2.41 -18.85 -6.99
N GLY A 199 3.58 -19.39 -6.63
CA GLY A 199 3.72 -20.57 -5.76
C GLY A 199 3.40 -20.28 -4.29
N GLY A 200 3.33 -19.01 -3.92
CA GLY A 200 2.95 -18.52 -2.61
C GLY A 200 4.14 -18.27 -1.70
N CYS A 201 4.22 -17.11 -1.07
CA CYS A 201 5.31 -16.74 -0.17
C CYS A 201 4.87 -15.74 0.91
N VAL A 202 5.67 -15.63 1.96
CA VAL A 202 5.58 -14.56 2.95
C VAL A 202 6.72 -13.59 2.72
N LEU A 203 6.41 -12.37 2.29
CA LEU A 203 7.38 -11.28 2.27
C LEU A 203 7.40 -10.61 3.64
N VAL A 204 8.59 -10.52 4.24
CA VAL A 204 8.84 -9.91 5.55
C VAL A 204 9.84 -8.77 5.39
N ASP A 205 9.39 -7.55 5.60
CA ASP A 205 10.25 -6.37 5.68
C ASP A 205 10.59 -6.05 7.14
N LEU A 206 11.81 -6.41 7.55
CA LEU A 206 12.33 -6.21 8.90
C LEU A 206 12.93 -4.80 9.01
N GLY A 207 12.08 -3.83 9.38
CA GLY A 207 12.45 -2.44 9.57
C GLY A 207 13.03 -2.12 10.95
N ALA A 208 13.14 -0.82 11.25
CA ALA A 208 13.63 -0.33 12.54
C ALA A 208 12.58 -0.50 13.64
N GLU A 209 11.41 0.16 13.56
CA GLU A 209 10.37 0.05 14.60
C GLU A 209 9.18 -0.81 14.18
N THR A 210 9.18 -1.30 12.94
CA THR A 210 8.09 -2.08 12.38
C THR A 210 8.61 -3.25 11.55
N THR A 211 7.80 -4.30 11.50
CA THR A 211 7.97 -5.42 10.59
C THR A 211 6.71 -5.55 9.76
N THR A 212 6.84 -5.51 8.44
CA THR A 212 5.70 -5.67 7.54
C THR A 212 5.64 -7.10 7.04
N VAL A 213 4.45 -7.72 7.10
CA VAL A 213 4.19 -9.07 6.62
C VAL A 213 3.17 -9.00 5.49
N SER A 214 3.56 -9.49 4.31
CA SER A 214 2.68 -9.63 3.14
C SER A 214 2.65 -11.08 2.68
N VAL A 215 1.47 -11.69 2.64
CA VAL A 215 1.29 -13.07 2.14
C VAL A 215 0.77 -13.01 0.71
N TYR A 216 1.47 -13.65 -0.21
CA TYR A 216 1.04 -13.79 -1.61
C TYR A 216 0.75 -15.26 -1.91
N TYR A 217 -0.26 -15.53 -2.75
CA TYR A 217 -0.54 -16.85 -3.30
C TYR A 217 -1.34 -16.70 -4.60
N LYS A 218 -0.96 -17.46 -5.65
CA LYS A 218 -1.50 -17.33 -7.02
C LYS A 218 -1.42 -15.89 -7.56
N ASN A 219 -0.31 -15.19 -7.29
CA ASN A 219 -0.09 -13.78 -7.67
C ASN A 219 -1.02 -12.76 -7.02
N ILE A 220 -1.85 -13.16 -6.06
CA ILE A 220 -2.78 -12.27 -5.34
C ILE A 220 -2.24 -12.01 -3.94
N LEU A 221 -2.35 -10.77 -3.46
CA LEU A 221 -2.11 -10.42 -2.06
C LEU A 221 -3.24 -11.01 -1.21
N ARG A 222 -2.88 -11.87 -0.25
CA ARG A 222 -3.79 -12.61 0.63
C ARG A 222 -3.88 -12.06 2.04
N HIS A 223 -2.82 -11.41 2.50
CA HIS A 223 -2.78 -10.74 3.81
C HIS A 223 -1.70 -9.67 3.80
N LEU A 224 -1.95 -8.58 4.53
CA LEU A 224 -1.00 -7.51 4.79
C LEU A 224 -1.16 -7.03 6.23
N ALA A 225 -0.09 -7.03 7.00
CA ALA A 225 -0.08 -6.48 8.35
C ALA A 225 1.25 -5.81 8.67
N VAL A 226 1.21 -4.73 9.46
CA VAL A 226 2.39 -4.07 9.99
C VAL A 226 2.47 -4.26 11.50
N LEU A 227 3.45 -5.03 11.94
CA LEU A 227 3.73 -5.30 13.35
C LEU A 227 4.58 -4.17 13.94
N PRO A 228 4.29 -3.65 15.14
CA PRO A 228 5.07 -2.60 15.80
C PRO A 228 6.32 -3.12 16.51
N LEU A 229 7.01 -4.05 15.86
CA LEU A 229 8.23 -4.70 16.33
C LEU A 229 9.27 -4.66 15.21
N GLY A 230 10.50 -4.24 15.51
CA GLY A 230 11.60 -4.25 14.55
C GLY A 230 12.97 -4.19 15.24
N GLY A 231 14.02 -3.90 14.47
CA GLY A 231 15.40 -3.90 14.96
C GLY A 231 15.69 -2.88 16.07
N ALA A 232 14.88 -1.84 16.24
CA ALA A 232 14.98 -0.85 17.31
C ALA A 232 14.42 -1.38 18.65
N ASN A 233 13.51 -2.35 18.62
CA ASN A 233 13.09 -3.06 19.85
C ASN A 233 14.26 -3.85 20.43
N ILE A 234 15.03 -4.53 19.57
CA ILE A 234 16.26 -5.23 19.98
C ILE A 234 17.26 -4.25 20.61
N THR A 235 17.45 -3.08 19.99
CA THR A 235 18.30 -2.02 20.55
C THR A 235 17.85 -1.56 21.92
N LYS A 236 16.53 -1.36 22.11
CA LYS A 236 15.96 -0.94 23.41
C LYS A 236 16.15 -2.00 24.48
N ASP A 237 16.03 -3.29 24.13
CA ASP A 237 16.27 -4.36 25.09
C ASP A 237 17.75 -4.44 25.48
N ILE A 238 18.68 -4.24 24.53
CA ILE A 238 20.12 -4.15 24.84
C ILE A 238 20.40 -2.93 25.72
N ALA A 239 19.78 -1.78 25.46
CA ALA A 239 19.94 -0.56 26.26
C ALA A 239 19.49 -0.75 27.72
N SER A 240 18.62 -1.73 28.01
CA SER A 240 18.25 -2.09 29.39
C SER A 240 19.44 -2.58 30.24
N LEU A 241 20.56 -2.94 29.59
CA LEU A 241 21.86 -3.17 30.22
C LEU A 241 22.56 -1.85 30.58
N GLN A 242 21.81 -0.85 31.07
CA GLN A 242 22.33 0.41 31.62
C GLN A 242 23.27 1.18 30.67
N MET A 243 22.94 1.22 29.38
CA MET A 243 23.71 1.99 28.38
C MET A 243 22.80 2.86 27.52
N GLU A 244 23.39 3.84 26.81
CA GLU A 244 22.65 4.65 25.85
C GLU A 244 22.24 3.83 24.62
N GLU A 245 21.10 4.17 24.00
CA GLU A 245 20.61 3.47 22.79
C GLU A 245 21.64 3.49 21.64
N LYS A 246 22.48 4.53 21.57
CA LYS A 246 23.56 4.64 20.58
C LYS A 246 24.62 3.54 20.75
N ASP A 247 25.00 3.26 22.00
CA ASP A 247 25.98 2.21 22.31
C ASP A 247 25.36 0.83 22.16
N ALA A 248 24.09 0.67 22.55
CA ALA A 248 23.31 -0.53 22.31
C ALA A 248 23.20 -0.86 20.82
N GLU A 249 22.93 0.13 19.96
CA GLU A 249 22.87 -0.05 18.50
C GLU A 249 24.24 -0.48 17.96
N LYS A 250 25.32 0.15 18.44
CA LYS A 250 26.69 -0.21 18.05
C LYS A 250 27.02 -1.65 18.43
N LEU A 251 26.67 -2.09 19.64
CA LEU A 251 26.83 -3.48 20.07
C LEU A 251 26.03 -4.44 19.19
N LYS A 252 24.75 -4.13 18.94
CA LYS A 252 23.86 -4.92 18.07
C LYS A 252 24.45 -5.09 16.67
N LEU A 253 24.89 -4.01 16.05
CA LEU A 253 25.46 -4.04 14.69
C LEU A 253 26.80 -4.76 14.62
N THR A 254 27.60 -4.73 15.70
CA THR A 254 28.95 -5.32 15.72
C THR A 254 28.93 -6.80 16.09
N TYR A 255 28.12 -7.19 17.09
CA TYR A 255 28.17 -8.51 17.71
C TYR A 255 26.85 -9.28 17.65
N GLY A 256 25.77 -8.65 17.22
CA GLY A 256 24.44 -9.25 17.25
C GLY A 256 24.30 -10.46 16.31
N SER A 257 23.68 -11.51 16.84
CA SER A 257 23.30 -12.71 16.10
C SER A 257 21.85 -13.05 16.45
N ALA A 258 21.05 -13.35 15.43
CA ALA A 258 19.65 -13.77 15.57
C ALA A 258 19.53 -15.20 16.10
N TYR A 259 20.61 -15.98 16.02
CA TYR A 259 20.71 -17.33 16.56
C TYR A 259 22.17 -17.71 16.77
N THR A 260 22.46 -18.43 17.85
CA THR A 260 23.78 -18.90 18.26
C THR A 260 23.62 -20.33 18.73
N ASP A 261 24.49 -21.23 18.27
CA ASP A 261 24.49 -22.61 18.78
C ASP A 261 25.03 -22.60 20.21
N ASP A 262 24.45 -23.40 21.11
CA ASP A 262 24.90 -23.46 22.51
C ASP A 262 26.40 -23.82 22.62
N ASN A 263 26.91 -24.61 21.67
CA ASN A 263 28.32 -25.01 21.63
C ASN A 263 29.26 -23.87 21.22
N ASP A 264 28.75 -22.84 20.56
CA ASP A 264 29.52 -21.68 20.08
C ASP A 264 29.56 -20.53 21.11
N ILE A 265 28.83 -20.67 22.24
CA ILE A 265 28.76 -19.63 23.27
C ILE A 265 30.01 -19.67 24.15
N ASP A 266 30.86 -18.65 24.03
CA ASP A 266 31.95 -18.40 24.98
C ASP A 266 31.45 -17.66 26.22
N ASN A 267 31.44 -18.35 27.36
CA ASN A 267 30.98 -17.82 28.64
C ASN A 267 31.92 -16.80 29.27
N ASN A 268 33.18 -16.74 28.81
CA ASN A 268 34.19 -15.83 29.34
C ASN A 268 34.35 -14.57 28.47
N LEU A 269 33.67 -14.51 27.32
CA LEU A 269 33.75 -13.38 26.41
C LEU A 269 32.87 -12.22 26.90
N SER A 270 33.46 -11.04 27.00
CA SER A 270 32.76 -9.78 27.28
C SER A 270 33.13 -8.71 26.25
N TYR A 271 32.16 -7.87 25.92
CA TYR A 271 32.31 -6.76 24.99
C TYR A 271 32.43 -5.44 25.78
N THR A 272 33.56 -4.77 25.64
CA THR A 272 33.76 -3.43 26.21
C THR A 272 32.84 -2.42 25.51
N VAL A 273 32.03 -1.72 26.31
CA VAL A 273 31.11 -0.67 25.86
C VAL A 273 31.74 0.70 26.10
N THR A 274 32.23 0.92 27.31
CA THR A 274 33.03 2.06 27.74
C THR A 274 34.24 1.56 28.53
N ASP A 275 35.16 2.43 28.89
CA ASP A 275 36.38 2.04 29.62
C ASP A 275 36.08 1.32 30.94
N ASP A 276 34.97 1.66 31.60
CA ASP A 276 34.56 1.11 32.89
C ASP A 276 33.38 0.13 32.80
N TYR A 277 32.85 -0.15 31.60
CA TYR A 277 31.66 -0.98 31.42
C TYR A 277 31.79 -1.99 30.29
N SER A 278 31.46 -3.25 30.59
CA SER A 278 31.44 -4.35 29.63
C SER A 278 30.20 -5.20 29.79
N VAL A 279 29.79 -5.85 28.69
CA VAL A 279 28.63 -6.75 28.65
C VAL A 279 29.10 -8.14 28.29
N GLU A 280 28.70 -9.14 29.10
CA GLU A 280 28.92 -10.55 28.81
C GLU A 280 28.25 -10.96 27.49
N SER A 281 28.98 -11.69 26.65
CA SER A 281 28.50 -12.14 25.34
C SER A 281 27.23 -12.98 25.45
N ARG A 282 27.19 -13.93 26.40
CA ARG A 282 25.99 -14.74 26.69
C ARG A 282 24.77 -13.89 27.01
N LYS A 283 24.94 -12.80 27.77
CA LYS A 283 23.83 -11.92 28.12
C LYS A 283 23.31 -11.18 26.88
N LEU A 284 24.21 -10.65 26.06
CA LEU A 284 23.84 -10.00 24.80
C LEU A 284 23.08 -10.95 23.87
N ILE A 285 23.60 -12.17 23.69
CA ILE A 285 22.97 -13.22 22.87
C ILE A 285 21.54 -13.49 23.36
N SER A 286 21.36 -13.74 24.66
CA SER A 286 20.04 -14.07 25.23
C SER A 286 18.99 -12.97 24.99
N ILE A 287 19.39 -11.69 25.04
CA ILE A 287 18.49 -10.56 24.83
C ILE A 287 18.09 -10.45 23.35
N ILE A 288 19.06 -10.59 22.46
CA ILE A 288 18.82 -10.48 21.01
C ILE A 288 17.93 -11.62 20.55
N GLU A 289 18.26 -12.86 20.91
CA GLU A 289 17.52 -14.05 20.47
C GLU A 289 16.09 -14.03 20.98
N ALA A 290 15.84 -13.65 22.25
CA ALA A 290 14.49 -13.55 22.79
C ALA A 290 13.61 -12.55 22.01
N ARG A 291 14.16 -11.39 21.62
CA ARG A 291 13.40 -10.41 20.83
C ARG A 291 13.21 -10.86 19.38
N VAL A 292 14.21 -11.53 18.80
CA VAL A 292 14.10 -12.08 17.44
C VAL A 292 13.04 -13.19 17.39
N GLU A 293 13.03 -14.08 18.38
CA GLU A 293 12.01 -15.12 18.54
C GLU A 293 10.61 -14.50 18.58
N GLU A 294 10.37 -13.52 19.46
CA GLU A 294 9.06 -12.84 19.53
C GLU A 294 8.66 -12.20 18.20
N ILE A 295 9.59 -11.56 17.48
CA ILE A 295 9.32 -10.99 16.16
C ILE A 295 8.88 -12.11 15.19
N ILE A 296 9.61 -13.23 15.15
CA ILE A 296 9.32 -14.35 14.25
C ILE A 296 7.97 -15.00 14.59
N GLU A 297 7.67 -15.23 15.86
CA GLU A 297 6.39 -15.79 16.29
C GLU A 297 5.22 -14.88 15.89
N ASN A 298 5.36 -13.56 16.09
CA ASN A 298 4.34 -12.60 15.67
C ASN A 298 4.19 -12.56 14.14
N ILE A 299 5.26 -12.75 13.37
CA ILE A 299 5.17 -12.88 11.91
C ILE A 299 4.39 -14.13 11.52
N ILE A 300 4.72 -15.29 12.12
CA ILE A 300 4.05 -16.56 11.82
C ILE A 300 2.56 -16.46 12.13
N TYR A 301 2.20 -15.80 13.23
CA TYR A 301 0.81 -15.57 13.61
C TYR A 301 0.02 -14.73 12.59
N GLN A 302 0.70 -13.91 11.77
CA GLN A 302 0.03 -13.16 10.70
C GLN A 302 -0.29 -14.01 9.46
N ILE A 303 0.19 -15.25 9.36
CA ILE A 303 -0.08 -16.10 8.19
C ILE A 303 -1.48 -16.69 8.33
N PRO A 304 -2.42 -16.42 7.40
CA PRO A 304 -3.75 -17.01 7.48
C PRO A 304 -3.68 -18.53 7.36
N ALA A 305 -4.40 -19.23 8.24
CA ALA A 305 -4.37 -20.69 8.32
C ALA A 305 -4.68 -21.38 6.99
N GLU A 306 -5.56 -20.79 6.17
CA GLU A 306 -5.95 -21.32 4.85
C GLU A 306 -4.82 -21.33 3.80
N PHE A 307 -3.72 -20.61 4.06
CA PHE A 307 -2.56 -20.55 3.18
C PHE A 307 -1.30 -21.16 3.78
N ALA A 308 -1.27 -21.45 5.09
CA ALA A 308 -0.05 -21.85 5.80
C ALA A 308 0.66 -23.07 5.17
N ASP A 309 -0.09 -24.01 4.62
CA ASP A 309 0.40 -25.22 3.95
C ASP A 309 0.65 -25.07 2.44
N LYS A 310 0.35 -23.89 1.86
CA LYS A 310 0.39 -23.63 0.41
C LYS A 310 1.58 -22.77 -0.04
N LEU A 311 2.37 -22.21 0.89
CA LEU A 311 3.40 -21.21 0.56
C LEU A 311 4.73 -21.87 0.14
N LEU A 312 4.78 -22.41 -1.08
CA LEU A 312 5.96 -23.12 -1.63
C LEU A 312 7.19 -22.22 -1.84
N GLY A 313 7.00 -20.90 -1.84
CA GLY A 313 8.04 -19.87 -1.86
C GLY A 313 8.72 -19.65 -0.51
N GLY A 314 8.10 -20.07 0.59
CA GLY A 314 8.59 -19.87 1.94
C GLY A 314 8.66 -18.39 2.35
N PHE A 315 9.67 -18.03 3.15
CA PHE A 315 9.87 -16.65 3.62
C PHE A 315 10.89 -15.90 2.77
N ILE A 316 10.53 -14.70 2.36
CA ILE A 316 11.40 -13.74 1.69
C ILE A 316 11.65 -12.57 2.65
N LEU A 317 12.88 -12.45 3.16
CA LEU A 317 13.27 -11.44 4.14
C LEU A 317 13.92 -10.24 3.45
N THR A 318 13.60 -9.03 3.88
CA THR A 318 14.23 -7.78 3.41
C THR A 318 14.30 -6.77 4.55
N GLY A 319 14.80 -5.57 4.27
CA GLY A 319 14.94 -4.50 5.25
C GLY A 319 16.21 -4.62 6.09
N GLY A 320 16.47 -3.62 6.93
CA GLY A 320 17.70 -3.53 7.71
C GLY A 320 17.91 -4.68 8.69
N GLY A 321 16.83 -5.15 9.33
CA GLY A 321 16.86 -6.26 10.27
C GLY A 321 17.23 -7.61 9.64
N SER A 322 16.98 -7.78 8.33
CA SER A 322 17.40 -8.99 7.59
C SER A 322 18.92 -9.16 7.46
N ASN A 323 19.70 -8.16 7.87
CA ASN A 323 21.17 -8.24 7.88
C ASN A 323 21.74 -8.83 9.18
N MET A 324 20.89 -9.10 10.18
CA MET A 324 21.35 -9.72 11.42
C MET A 324 21.95 -11.09 11.13
N LYS A 325 23.12 -11.38 11.72
CA LYS A 325 23.81 -12.65 11.54
C LYS A 325 22.87 -13.80 11.92
N ASN A 326 22.90 -14.89 11.15
CA ASN A 326 22.09 -16.09 11.37
C ASN A 326 20.56 -15.90 11.36
N ILE A 327 20.03 -14.79 10.81
CA ILE A 327 18.58 -14.55 10.75
C ILE A 327 17.83 -15.67 10.01
N GLU A 328 18.40 -16.23 8.94
CA GLU A 328 17.76 -17.35 8.25
C GLU A 328 17.67 -18.60 9.13
N ARG A 329 18.68 -18.85 9.99
CA ARG A 329 18.68 -19.99 10.91
C ARG A 329 17.60 -19.81 11.99
N ALA A 330 17.47 -18.60 12.53
CA ALA A 330 16.38 -18.26 13.45
C ALA A 330 15.01 -18.52 12.80
N PHE A 331 14.77 -18.02 11.58
CA PHE A 331 13.52 -18.27 10.86
C PHE A 331 13.27 -19.76 10.62
N ARG A 332 14.26 -20.54 10.16
CA ARG A 332 14.09 -21.99 9.96
C ARG A 332 13.70 -22.70 11.26
N ASN A 333 14.36 -22.35 12.36
CA ASN A 333 14.14 -23.00 13.65
C ASN A 333 12.74 -22.73 14.21
N HIS A 334 12.28 -21.47 14.18
CA HIS A 334 10.99 -21.09 14.77
C HIS A 334 9.79 -21.31 13.84
N SER A 335 9.97 -21.24 12.52
CA SER A 335 8.88 -21.42 11.55
C SER A 335 8.74 -22.84 11.01
N HIS A 336 9.77 -23.68 11.16
CA HIS A 336 9.87 -24.99 10.52
C HIS A 336 9.77 -24.97 8.99
N VAL A 337 10.04 -23.82 8.36
CA VAL A 337 10.09 -23.66 6.89
C VAL A 337 11.53 -23.60 6.44
N ASP A 338 11.95 -24.57 5.61
CA ASP A 338 13.33 -24.66 5.13
C ASP A 338 13.71 -23.52 4.17
N LYS A 339 12.75 -23.11 3.34
CA LYS A 339 12.96 -22.15 2.27
C LYS A 339 12.87 -20.72 2.79
N ILE A 340 14.03 -20.18 3.12
CA ILE A 340 14.23 -18.78 3.50
C ILE A 340 15.15 -18.12 2.47
N ARG A 341 14.76 -16.96 1.93
CA ARG A 341 15.60 -16.14 1.04
C ARG A 341 15.71 -14.73 1.60
N ILE A 342 16.93 -14.20 1.70
CA ILE A 342 17.12 -12.76 1.93
C ILE A 342 17.15 -12.01 0.58
N ALA A 343 16.15 -11.17 0.34
CA ALA A 343 16.09 -10.25 -0.78
C ALA A 343 16.99 -9.03 -0.53
N LYS A 344 18.29 -9.22 -0.79
CA LYS A 344 19.32 -8.19 -0.60
C LYS A 344 19.21 -6.98 -1.54
N PHE A 345 18.54 -7.13 -2.68
CA PHE A 345 18.41 -6.09 -3.69
C PHE A 345 17.15 -6.28 -4.53
N VAL A 346 16.74 -5.22 -5.25
CA VAL A 346 15.64 -5.24 -6.22
C VAL A 346 15.99 -6.06 -7.47
N THR A 347 14.98 -6.52 -8.20
CA THR A 347 15.11 -7.29 -9.44
C THR A 347 15.47 -6.43 -10.65
N GLN A 348 15.19 -5.12 -10.59
CA GLN A 348 15.55 -4.17 -11.64
C GLN A 348 17.07 -3.94 -11.70
N THR A 349 17.59 -3.67 -12.90
CA THR A 349 18.99 -3.25 -13.07
C THR A 349 19.15 -1.81 -12.58
N ILE A 350 19.99 -1.60 -11.55
CA ILE A 350 20.27 -0.28 -10.98
C ILE A 350 21.72 0.13 -11.27
N ASN A 351 21.89 1.27 -11.92
CA ASN A 351 23.19 1.90 -12.18
C ASN A 351 23.41 3.03 -11.16
N ALA A 352 24.30 2.84 -10.19
CA ALA A 352 24.57 3.82 -9.15
C ALA A 352 26.04 3.82 -8.71
N SER A 353 26.59 5.01 -8.43
CA SER A 353 27.90 5.17 -7.79
C SER A 353 27.81 5.24 -6.26
N ASN A 354 26.60 5.38 -5.71
CA ASN A 354 26.37 5.53 -4.28
C ASN A 354 26.66 4.23 -3.51
N ALA A 355 27.47 4.32 -2.45
CA ALA A 355 27.90 3.17 -1.66
C ALA A 355 26.74 2.45 -0.94
N ASP A 356 25.71 3.17 -0.49
CA ASP A 356 24.56 2.57 0.20
C ASP A 356 23.73 1.68 -0.71
N ILE A 357 23.59 2.08 -1.98
CA ILE A 357 22.91 1.26 -3.00
C ILE A 357 23.75 0.03 -3.32
N ASN A 358 25.05 0.22 -3.48
CA ASN A 358 26.00 -0.84 -3.82
C ASN A 358 26.24 -1.83 -2.65
N ALA A 359 25.88 -1.48 -1.42
CA ALA A 359 25.95 -2.37 -0.27
C ALA A 359 24.98 -3.57 -0.38
N LYS A 360 23.88 -3.44 -1.15
CA LYS A 360 22.92 -4.52 -1.42
C LYS A 360 22.53 -5.29 -0.15
N ASN A 361 22.02 -4.55 0.83
CA ASN A 361 21.68 -5.05 2.17
C ASN A 361 20.17 -4.93 2.46
N GLY A 362 19.33 -4.82 1.42
CA GLY A 362 17.88 -4.69 1.54
C GLY A 362 17.37 -3.34 2.06
N THR A 363 18.21 -2.48 2.64
CA THR A 363 17.76 -1.21 3.25
C THR A 363 17.28 -0.15 2.26
N MET A 364 17.55 -0.35 0.96
CA MET A 364 17.17 0.55 -0.13
C MET A 364 16.05 0.00 -1.02
N ASN A 365 15.58 -1.22 -0.77
CA ASN A 365 14.68 -1.90 -1.71
C ASN A 365 13.35 -1.16 -1.88
N THR A 366 12.78 -0.66 -0.78
CA THR A 366 11.51 0.08 -0.80
C THR A 366 11.64 1.35 -1.63
N ILE A 367 12.61 2.24 -1.31
CA ILE A 367 12.78 3.49 -2.06
C ILE A 367 13.15 3.27 -3.54
N LEU A 368 13.92 2.22 -3.86
CA LEU A 368 14.21 1.86 -5.26
C LEU A 368 12.95 1.38 -5.98
N GLY A 369 12.07 0.64 -5.30
CA GLY A 369 10.77 0.24 -5.86
C GLY A 369 9.85 1.42 -6.11
N LEU A 370 9.87 2.44 -5.26
CA LEU A 370 9.12 3.69 -5.51
C LEU A 370 9.62 4.42 -6.76
N VAL A 371 10.93 4.49 -6.98
CA VAL A 371 11.49 5.08 -8.22
C VAL A 371 11.07 4.27 -9.45
N ALA A 372 11.05 2.94 -9.34
CA ALA A 372 10.62 2.06 -10.43
C ALA A 372 9.16 2.29 -10.81
N LYS A 373 8.29 2.60 -9.84
CA LYS A 373 6.88 2.93 -10.06
C LYS A 373 6.66 4.28 -10.75
N GLY A 374 7.49 5.28 -10.46
CA GLY A 374 7.34 6.62 -11.02
C GLY A 374 7.41 6.68 -12.55
N ASP A 375 6.61 7.58 -13.12
CA ASP A 375 6.38 7.76 -14.55
C ASP A 375 6.33 9.26 -14.98
N ILE A 376 5.95 10.15 -14.06
CA ILE A 376 5.92 11.61 -14.23
C ILE A 376 7.29 12.20 -13.91
N ASN A 377 7.83 13.00 -14.84
CA ASN A 377 9.08 13.72 -14.64
C ASN A 377 8.97 14.71 -13.47
N CYS A 378 9.91 14.63 -12.52
CA CYS A 378 9.99 15.51 -11.34
C CYS A 378 10.91 16.72 -11.54
N ALA A 379 11.60 16.80 -12.68
CA ALA A 379 12.58 17.84 -12.95
C ALA A 379 11.93 19.20 -13.28
N GLY A 380 12.29 20.22 -12.50
CA GLY A 380 11.96 21.62 -12.75
C GLY A 380 13.05 22.38 -13.51
N ALA A 381 12.98 23.72 -13.44
CA ALA A 381 13.95 24.60 -14.06
C ALA A 381 15.39 24.36 -13.54
N PRO A 382 16.42 24.56 -14.36
CA PRO A 382 17.81 24.49 -13.90
C PRO A 382 18.09 25.58 -12.86
N ILE A 383 18.82 25.22 -11.80
CA ILE A 383 19.22 26.16 -10.75
C ILE A 383 20.55 26.80 -11.18
N ASN A 384 20.54 28.12 -11.42
CA ASN A 384 21.75 28.85 -11.76
C ASN A 384 22.47 29.33 -10.47
N PRO A 385 23.68 28.84 -10.16
CA PRO A 385 24.41 29.23 -8.96
C PRO A 385 24.87 30.70 -8.94
N ASP A 386 24.89 31.39 -10.09
CA ASP A 386 25.35 32.78 -10.22
C ASP A 386 24.22 33.82 -10.18
N GLN A 387 22.96 33.38 -10.03
CA GLN A 387 21.82 34.28 -9.92
C GLN A 387 21.82 34.92 -8.52
N LYS A 388 22.11 36.22 -8.45
CA LYS A 388 22.24 36.98 -7.21
C LYS A 388 20.98 36.84 -6.34
N LEU A 389 21.18 36.66 -5.04
CA LEU A 389 20.17 36.56 -3.96
C LEU A 389 19.14 37.73 -3.86
N PHE A 390 19.17 38.70 -4.78
CA PHE A 390 18.38 39.93 -4.74
C PHE A 390 17.68 40.24 -6.08
N GLU A 391 17.33 39.22 -6.85
CA GLU A 391 16.29 39.37 -7.88
C GLU A 391 14.99 38.76 -7.37
N ASP A 392 13.91 39.53 -7.50
CA ASP A 392 12.57 39.32 -6.98
C ASP A 392 12.17 37.85 -6.86
N THR A 393 11.59 37.52 -5.69
CA THR A 393 10.70 36.38 -5.43
C THR A 393 9.52 36.40 -6.41
N THR A 394 9.79 36.17 -7.69
CA THR A 394 8.85 35.49 -8.56
C THR A 394 8.74 34.10 -7.95
N LYS A 395 7.72 33.91 -7.12
CA LYS A 395 7.28 32.59 -6.67
C LYS A 395 7.32 31.70 -7.89
N THR A 396 8.34 30.85 -8.01
CA THR A 396 8.26 29.73 -8.95
C THR A 396 7.03 29.00 -8.48
N THR A 397 5.97 29.05 -9.28
CA THR A 397 4.68 28.43 -9.00
C THR A 397 4.97 26.95 -8.87
N THR A 398 5.32 26.51 -7.67
CA THR A 398 5.37 25.11 -7.30
C THR A 398 3.93 24.68 -7.43
N ALA A 399 3.65 23.85 -8.44
CA ALA A 399 2.35 23.23 -8.57
C ALA A 399 2.01 22.64 -7.21
N THR A 400 0.84 22.96 -6.66
CA THR A 400 0.37 22.30 -5.45
C THR A 400 0.00 20.85 -5.79
N THR A 401 -0.07 19.95 -4.79
CA THR A 401 -0.58 18.59 -5.02
C THR A 401 -1.97 18.64 -5.67
N SER A 402 -2.82 19.59 -5.26
CA SER A 402 -4.11 19.84 -5.92
C SER A 402 -3.99 20.32 -7.37
N ASP A 403 -2.97 21.10 -7.72
CA ASP A 403 -2.78 21.56 -9.11
C ASP A 403 -2.39 20.41 -10.04
N LEU A 404 -1.61 19.44 -9.55
CA LEU A 404 -1.22 18.24 -10.31
C LEU A 404 -2.40 17.32 -10.61
N HIS A 405 -3.31 17.20 -9.65
CA HIS A 405 -4.48 16.32 -9.73
C HIS A 405 -5.76 17.08 -10.09
N LYS A 406 -5.64 18.21 -10.82
CA LYS A 406 -6.77 19.03 -11.27
C LYS A 406 -7.81 18.25 -12.06
N GLU A 407 -7.35 17.33 -12.91
CA GLU A 407 -8.21 16.37 -13.57
C GLU A 407 -8.05 15.01 -12.87
N PRO A 408 -9.02 14.58 -12.07
CA PRO A 408 -8.89 13.32 -11.37
C PRO A 408 -9.02 12.18 -12.37
N ARG A 409 -8.07 11.23 -12.28
CA ARG A 409 -7.96 10.06 -13.16
C ARG A 409 -9.14 9.11 -12.98
N LYS A 410 -9.43 8.31 -14.00
CA LYS A 410 -10.47 7.26 -13.88
C LYS A 410 -9.94 6.13 -13.01
N LEU A 411 -10.79 5.57 -12.15
CA LEU A 411 -10.43 4.44 -11.28
C LEU A 411 -9.83 3.23 -12.02
N THR A 412 -10.21 3.02 -13.28
CA THR A 412 -9.68 1.94 -14.14
C THR A 412 -8.23 2.15 -14.59
N GLU A 413 -7.72 3.37 -14.48
CA GLU A 413 -6.34 3.75 -14.86
C GLU A 413 -5.38 3.73 -13.66
N ILE A 414 -5.92 3.53 -12.45
CA ILE A 414 -5.17 3.61 -11.20
C ILE A 414 -4.62 2.22 -10.87
N GLY A 415 -3.29 2.10 -10.84
CA GLY A 415 -2.61 0.85 -10.53
C GLY A 415 -2.81 0.40 -9.08
N GLN A 416 -2.65 -0.91 -8.85
CA GLN A 416 -2.71 -1.48 -7.51
C GLN A 416 -1.69 -0.81 -6.58
N GLY A 417 -2.11 -0.49 -5.36
CA GLY A 417 -1.29 0.15 -4.34
C GLY A 417 -1.10 1.66 -4.46
N VAL A 418 -1.74 2.33 -5.42
CA VAL A 418 -1.81 3.79 -5.48
C VAL A 418 -2.83 4.29 -4.46
N VAL A 419 -2.45 5.27 -3.64
CA VAL A 419 -3.37 5.93 -2.70
C VAL A 419 -4.05 7.10 -3.40
N LEU A 420 -5.39 7.05 -3.47
CA LEU A 420 -6.21 8.09 -4.07
C LEU A 420 -6.10 9.42 -3.31
N THR A 421 -6.02 10.51 -4.05
CA THR A 421 -6.11 11.86 -3.52
C THR A 421 -7.52 12.18 -3.02
N ALA A 422 -7.65 13.17 -2.14
CA ALA A 422 -8.98 13.63 -1.67
C ALA A 422 -9.91 14.04 -2.83
N ALA A 423 -9.38 14.74 -3.84
CA ALA A 423 -10.13 15.15 -5.01
C ALA A 423 -10.55 13.97 -5.91
N GLU A 424 -9.67 12.97 -6.08
CA GLU A 424 -10.01 11.72 -6.79
C GLU A 424 -11.11 10.95 -6.07
N LYS A 425 -11.06 10.88 -4.73
CA LYS A 425 -12.12 10.24 -3.92
C LYS A 425 -13.45 10.96 -4.07
N GLU A 426 -13.47 12.29 -3.95
CA GLU A 426 -14.69 13.09 -4.04
C GLU A 426 -15.32 13.02 -5.44
N LYS A 427 -14.51 13.09 -6.51
CA LYS A 427 -15.02 12.93 -7.87
C LYS A 427 -15.52 11.50 -8.12
N ALA A 428 -14.81 10.48 -7.64
CA ALA A 428 -15.26 9.10 -7.74
C ALA A 428 -16.63 8.91 -7.06
N GLU A 429 -16.82 9.49 -5.87
CA GLU A 429 -18.10 9.47 -5.17
C GLU A 429 -19.19 10.25 -5.91
N ALA A 430 -18.88 11.43 -6.46
CA ALA A 430 -19.84 12.25 -7.21
C ALA A 430 -20.25 11.61 -8.54
N GLU A 431 -19.31 11.04 -9.29
CA GLU A 431 -19.56 10.33 -10.55
C GLU A 431 -20.41 9.08 -10.29
N ARG A 432 -20.16 8.36 -9.19
CA ARG A 432 -21.00 7.24 -8.74
C ARG A 432 -22.42 7.66 -8.41
N ARG A 433 -22.60 8.68 -7.56
CA ARG A 433 -23.93 9.21 -7.22
C ARG A 433 -24.72 9.62 -8.46
N ARG A 434 -24.03 10.18 -9.47
CA ARG A 434 -24.65 10.52 -10.76
C ARG A 434 -25.07 9.27 -11.54
N ILE A 435 -24.20 8.26 -11.64
CA ILE A 435 -24.52 6.99 -12.31
C ILE A 435 -25.70 6.30 -11.62
N GLU A 436 -25.71 6.23 -10.29
CA GLU A 436 -26.83 5.67 -9.52
C GLU A 436 -28.15 6.41 -9.76
N GLU A 437 -28.11 7.75 -9.85
CA GLU A 437 -29.30 8.55 -10.15
C GLU A 437 -29.79 8.35 -11.59
N GLU A 438 -28.87 8.26 -12.56
CA GLU A 438 -29.18 7.95 -13.96
C GLU A 438 -29.76 6.53 -14.11
N GLU A 439 -29.20 5.54 -13.41
CA GLU A 439 -29.76 4.18 -13.37
C GLU A 439 -31.13 4.12 -12.71
N ARG A 440 -31.33 4.81 -11.59
CA ARG A 440 -32.63 4.86 -10.90
C ARG A 440 -33.71 5.41 -11.82
N LYS A 441 -33.43 6.53 -12.51
CA LYS A 441 -34.34 7.13 -13.49
C LYS A 441 -34.63 6.16 -14.64
N ARG A 442 -33.62 5.48 -15.16
CA ARG A 442 -33.79 4.50 -16.23
C ARG A 442 -34.68 3.32 -15.80
N ARG A 443 -34.51 2.81 -14.58
CA ARG A 443 -35.36 1.74 -14.02
C ARG A 443 -36.80 2.21 -13.84
N GLU A 444 -37.00 3.43 -13.34
CA GLU A 444 -38.33 4.05 -13.22
C GLU A 444 -39.03 4.19 -14.59
N GLU A 445 -38.31 4.68 -15.62
CA GLU A 445 -38.83 4.78 -16.99
C GLU A 445 -39.18 3.41 -17.61
N GLU A 446 -38.36 2.38 -17.39
CA GLU A 446 -38.63 1.02 -17.85
C GLU A 446 -39.85 0.40 -17.15
N GLU A 447 -40.03 0.67 -15.85
CA GLU A 447 -41.19 0.21 -15.08
C GLU A 447 -42.48 0.94 -15.52
N GLU A 448 -42.42 2.25 -15.78
CA GLU A 448 -43.54 3.00 -16.34
C GLU A 448 -43.94 2.48 -17.73
N LYS A 449 -42.97 2.25 -18.63
CA LYS A 449 -43.24 1.65 -19.94
C LYS A 449 -43.88 0.27 -19.82
N ARG A 450 -43.38 -0.58 -18.91
CA ARG A 450 -44.00 -1.89 -18.62
C ARG A 450 -45.44 -1.76 -18.16
N LYS A 451 -45.73 -0.85 -17.22
CA LYS A 451 -47.09 -0.59 -16.74
C LYS A 451 -48.01 -0.10 -17.86
N GLN A 452 -47.51 0.78 -18.75
CA GLN A 452 -48.26 1.27 -19.91
C GLN A 452 -48.54 0.14 -20.91
N GLU A 453 -47.56 -0.71 -21.23
CA GLU A 453 -47.76 -1.87 -22.10
C GLU A 453 -48.72 -2.89 -21.49
N GLU A 454 -48.66 -3.14 -20.19
CA GLU A 454 -49.62 -4.00 -19.49
C GLU A 454 -51.03 -3.43 -19.52
N GLU A 455 -51.20 -2.12 -19.30
CA GLU A 455 -52.49 -1.44 -19.45
C GLU A 455 -53.02 -1.53 -20.88
N GLU A 456 -52.17 -1.32 -21.90
CA GLU A 456 -52.57 -1.45 -23.30
C GLU A 456 -52.95 -2.90 -23.65
N LYS A 457 -52.16 -3.89 -23.21
CA LYS A 457 -52.49 -5.31 -23.36
C LYS A 457 -53.81 -5.65 -22.67
N ARG A 458 -54.06 -5.11 -21.47
CA ARG A 458 -55.30 -5.29 -20.71
C ARG A 458 -56.50 -4.62 -21.39
N LYS A 459 -56.33 -3.43 -21.96
CA LYS A 459 -57.33 -2.72 -22.79
C LYS A 459 -57.61 -3.46 -24.11
N ASN A 460 -56.60 -4.09 -24.71
CA ASN A 460 -56.71 -4.82 -25.98
C ASN A 460 -57.12 -6.29 -25.84
N SER A 461 -57.09 -6.84 -24.63
CA SER A 461 -57.59 -8.18 -24.28
C SER A 461 -59.11 -8.31 -24.51
N PHE A 462 -59.57 -9.53 -24.78
CA PHE A 462 -60.98 -9.86 -25.02
C PHE A 462 -61.93 -9.29 -23.95
N TRP A 463 -61.54 -9.42 -22.67
CA TRP A 463 -62.30 -8.88 -21.53
C TRP A 463 -62.26 -7.34 -21.45
N GLY A 464 -61.15 -6.70 -21.82
CA GLY A 464 -61.02 -5.25 -21.86
C GLY A 464 -61.84 -4.60 -22.97
N LYS A 465 -61.90 -5.25 -24.15
CA LYS A 465 -62.79 -4.85 -25.26
C LYS A 465 -64.27 -5.08 -24.92
N PHE A 466 -64.58 -6.17 -24.22
CA PHE A 466 -65.94 -6.48 -23.76
C PHE A 466 -66.46 -5.43 -22.76
N SER A 467 -65.66 -5.04 -21.76
CA SER A 467 -66.10 -4.03 -20.77
C SER A 467 -66.30 -2.63 -21.39
N ARG A 468 -65.51 -2.27 -22.40
CA ARG A 468 -65.65 -1.00 -23.15
C ARG A 468 -66.97 -0.95 -23.91
N LYS A 469 -67.31 -2.04 -24.61
CA LYS A 469 -68.60 -2.19 -25.30
C LYS A 469 -69.79 -2.06 -24.35
N VAL A 470 -69.71 -2.64 -23.15
CA VAL A 470 -70.79 -2.54 -22.14
C VAL A 470 -70.94 -1.12 -21.61
N LYS A 471 -69.83 -0.37 -21.41
CA LYS A 471 -69.87 1.04 -20.99
C LYS A 471 -70.41 1.97 -22.08
N GLU A 472 -70.03 1.77 -23.34
CA GLU A 472 -70.58 2.55 -24.47
C GLU A 472 -72.08 2.29 -24.66
N PHE A 473 -72.54 1.05 -24.43
CA PHE A 473 -73.98 0.71 -24.48
C PHE A 473 -74.76 1.23 -23.27
N GLY A 474 -74.12 1.41 -22.11
CA GLY A 474 -74.75 1.96 -20.91
C GLY A 474 -74.75 3.49 -20.85
N GLY A 475 -73.80 4.15 -21.51
CA GLY A 475 -73.70 5.61 -21.57
C GLY A 475 -74.73 6.28 -22.48
N SER A 476 -75.33 5.54 -23.42
CA SER A 476 -76.41 6.05 -24.28
C SER A 476 -77.82 5.91 -23.68
N ILE A 477 -77.94 5.61 -22.39
CA ILE A 477 -79.22 5.41 -21.68
C ILE A 477 -79.47 6.48 -20.59
N LEU A 478 -78.62 7.50 -20.47
CA LEU A 478 -78.80 8.61 -19.52
C LEU A 478 -78.45 9.96 -20.16
N GLU A 479 -79.16 10.34 -21.22
CA GLU A 479 -79.50 11.75 -21.45
C GLU A 479 -80.96 11.93 -21.00
N PRO A 480 -81.24 12.68 -19.91
CA PRO A 480 -82.60 13.08 -19.60
C PRO A 480 -82.99 14.23 -20.53
N GLU A 481 -84.11 14.06 -21.25
CA GLU A 481 -84.89 15.20 -21.75
C GLU A 481 -85.37 16.02 -20.54
N GLU A 482 -84.78 17.20 -20.35
CA GLU A 482 -85.44 18.51 -20.07
C GLU A 482 -84.42 19.65 -19.99
#